data_AF-F9U904-F1
#
_entry.id   AF-F9U904-F1
#
_cell.length_a   1.000
_cell.length_b   1.000
_cell.length_c   1.000
_cell.angle_alpha   90.00
_cell.angle_beta   90.00
_cell.angle_gamma   90.00
#
_symmetry.space_group_name_H-M   'P 1'
#
loop_
_entity.id
_entity.type
_entity.pdbx_description
1 polymer ?
#
loop_
_entity_poly.entity_id
_entity_poly.type
_entity_poly.pdbx_seq_one_letter_code
_entity_poly.pdbx_strand_id
1 'polypeptide(L)'
;MTQFVEWSAALSVGIDEIDAQHQALIDLINEVQDAVVGGVARERQLDALGRLAEYTKIHFAVEESLMRIFGYPDYERHKMQHEGLVRNMLEVQRRLALEQEAPIDEGLMRHLKHWLLDHILQSDQDYSRFFLAAGALSRHQKPSWSTRMWDHLYFCGSKCWS
;
A
#
# COMPACT_ATOMS: atom_id res chain seq x y z
N MET A 1 3.82 6.65 -21.10
CA MET A 1 4.79 6.42 -20.00
C MET A 1 4.40 5.12 -19.35
N THR A 2 5.35 4.24 -19.08
CA THR A 2 5.11 2.94 -18.42
C THR A 2 5.06 3.18 -16.91
N GLN A 3 4.05 2.64 -16.22
CA GLN A 3 3.96 2.79 -14.77
C GLN A 3 5.12 2.05 -14.09
N PHE A 4 5.55 2.54 -12.93
CA PHE A 4 6.63 1.90 -12.17
C PHE A 4 6.20 0.54 -11.62
N VAL A 5 4.95 0.43 -11.21
CA VAL A 5 4.25 -0.81 -10.85
C VAL A 5 2.91 -0.84 -11.58
N GLU A 6 2.64 -1.94 -12.28
CA GLU A 6 1.38 -2.14 -12.99
C GLU A 6 0.53 -3.17 -12.25
N TRP A 7 -0.77 -2.88 -12.07
CA TRP A 7 -1.71 -3.87 -11.59
C TRP A 7 -1.80 -5.03 -12.58
N SER A 8 -1.85 -6.26 -12.07
CA SER A 8 -2.10 -7.45 -12.88
C SER A 8 -3.00 -8.42 -12.14
N ALA A 9 -3.66 -9.31 -12.87
CA ALA A 9 -4.52 -10.33 -12.28
C ALA A 9 -3.77 -11.27 -11.30
N ALA A 10 -2.43 -11.38 -11.42
CA ALA A 10 -1.62 -12.14 -10.48
C ALA A 10 -1.55 -11.53 -9.08
N LEU A 11 -1.79 -10.21 -8.95
CA LEU A 11 -1.80 -9.48 -7.67
C LEU A 11 -3.17 -9.51 -6.98
N SER A 12 -4.19 -10.07 -7.64
CA SER A 12 -5.49 -10.28 -7.01
C SER A 12 -5.40 -11.41 -6.00
N VAL A 13 -5.91 -11.16 -4.81
CA VAL A 13 -6.13 -12.18 -3.78
C VAL A 13 -7.57 -12.69 -3.80
N GLY A 14 -8.40 -12.27 -4.76
CA GLY A 14 -9.79 -12.74 -4.91
C GLY A 14 -10.76 -12.25 -3.84
N ILE A 15 -10.36 -11.22 -3.08
CA ILE A 15 -11.20 -10.52 -2.11
C ILE A 15 -11.29 -9.07 -2.56
N ASP A 16 -12.44 -8.69 -3.14
CA ASP A 16 -12.64 -7.38 -3.81
C ASP A 16 -12.14 -6.17 -2.99
N GLU A 17 -12.40 -6.19 -1.68
CA GLU A 17 -11.99 -5.09 -0.80
C GLU A 17 -10.48 -5.01 -0.63
N ILE A 18 -9.78 -6.14 -0.56
CA ILE A 18 -8.32 -6.15 -0.46
C ILE A 18 -7.69 -5.79 -1.80
N ASP A 19 -8.22 -6.33 -2.90
CA ASP A 19 -7.73 -6.00 -4.25
C ASP A 19 -7.82 -4.49 -4.53
N ALA A 20 -8.90 -3.84 -4.08
CA ALA A 20 -9.04 -2.38 -4.17
C ALA A 20 -7.97 -1.64 -3.35
N GLN A 21 -7.61 -2.16 -2.17
CA GLN A 21 -6.55 -1.57 -1.34
C GLN A 21 -5.17 -1.77 -1.97
N HIS A 22 -4.88 -2.93 -2.56
CA HIS A 22 -3.63 -3.18 -3.28
C HIS A 22 -3.49 -2.27 -4.51
N GLN A 23 -4.55 -2.08 -5.29
CA GLN A 23 -4.54 -1.14 -6.43
C GLN A 23 -4.19 0.27 -5.97
N ALA A 24 -4.78 0.73 -4.86
CA ALA A 24 -4.46 2.04 -4.34
C ALA A 24 -3.04 2.18 -3.78
N LEU A 25 -2.48 1.12 -3.17
CA LEU A 25 -1.07 1.07 -2.78
C LEU A 25 -0.15 1.20 -4.00
N ILE A 26 -0.50 0.54 -5.10
CA ILE A 26 0.23 0.63 -6.37
C ILE A 26 0.16 2.05 -6.94
N ASP A 27 -1.02 2.67 -6.94
CA ASP A 27 -1.20 4.05 -7.38
C ASP A 27 -0.36 5.03 -6.54
N LEU A 28 -0.34 4.87 -5.22
CA LEU A 28 0.50 5.64 -4.31
C LEU A 28 1.99 5.45 -4.59
N ILE A 29 2.46 4.20 -4.78
CA ILE A 29 3.87 3.93 -5.10
C ILE A 29 4.25 4.60 -6.43
N ASN A 30 3.38 4.53 -7.43
CA ASN A 30 3.58 5.20 -8.71
C ASN A 30 3.64 6.73 -8.55
N GLU A 31 2.77 7.31 -7.71
CA GLU A 31 2.80 8.74 -7.41
C GLU A 31 4.13 9.19 -6.78
N VAL A 32 4.67 8.42 -5.82
CA VAL A 32 5.99 8.69 -5.25
C VAL A 32 7.06 8.62 -6.33
N GLN A 33 7.04 7.58 -7.18
CA GLN A 33 8.02 7.44 -8.26
C GLN A 33 7.96 8.63 -9.23
N ASP A 34 6.76 9.02 -9.65
CA ASP A 34 6.56 10.12 -10.60
C ASP A 34 7.00 11.46 -10.01
N ALA A 35 6.76 11.70 -8.71
CA ALA A 35 7.24 12.89 -8.02
C ALA A 35 8.78 12.96 -7.98
N VAL A 36 9.44 11.81 -7.79
CA VAL A 36 10.91 11.69 -7.77
C VAL A 36 11.49 11.87 -9.17
N VAL A 37 11.00 11.13 -10.17
CA VAL A 37 11.50 11.18 -11.55
C VAL A 37 11.19 12.51 -12.22
N GLY A 38 10.03 13.10 -11.93
CA GLY A 38 9.61 14.40 -12.43
C GLY A 38 10.36 15.58 -11.82
N GLY A 39 11.22 15.34 -10.82
CA GLY A 39 11.98 16.41 -10.15
C GLY A 39 11.07 17.41 -9.43
N VAL A 40 9.93 16.95 -8.93
CA VAL A 40 8.98 17.80 -8.19
C VAL A 40 9.64 18.28 -6.89
N ALA A 41 9.22 19.44 -6.36
CA ALA A 41 9.72 19.98 -5.10
C ALA A 41 9.73 18.92 -3.98
N ARG A 42 10.80 18.92 -3.17
CA ARG A 42 11.07 17.93 -2.11
C ARG A 42 9.88 17.73 -1.19
N GLU A 43 9.23 18.82 -0.78
CA GLU A 43 8.09 18.80 0.12
C GLU A 43 6.95 17.95 -0.44
N ARG A 44 6.72 17.99 -1.76
CA ARG A 44 5.69 17.18 -2.41
C ARG A 44 6.09 15.72 -2.55
N GLN A 45 7.38 15.44 -2.76
CA GLN A 45 7.90 14.06 -2.76
C GLN A 45 7.72 13.42 -1.37
N LEU A 46 8.02 14.18 -0.30
CA LEU A 46 7.84 13.73 1.09
C LEU A 46 6.36 13.58 1.45
N ASP A 47 5.49 14.47 0.97
CA ASP A 47 4.04 14.34 1.14
C ASP A 47 3.50 13.05 0.49
N ALA A 48 3.90 12.77 -0.76
CA ALA A 48 3.50 11.54 -1.45
C ALA A 48 3.97 10.28 -0.68
N LEU A 49 5.24 10.26 -0.24
CA LEU A 49 5.77 9.16 0.59
C LEU A 49 5.02 9.05 1.93
N GLY A 50 4.62 10.17 2.52
CA GLY A 50 3.80 10.24 3.73
C GLY A 50 2.44 9.59 3.54
N ARG A 51 1.74 9.92 2.44
CA ARG A 51 0.45 9.31 2.09
C ARG A 51 0.56 7.81 1.86
N LEU A 52 1.61 7.36 1.17
CA LEU A 52 1.90 5.94 1.00
C LEU A 52 2.09 5.23 2.35
N ALA A 53 2.91 5.81 3.24
CA ALA A 53 3.17 5.24 4.56
C ALA A 53 1.90 5.15 5.42
N GLU A 54 1.06 6.16 5.40
CA GLU A 54 -0.16 6.17 6.20
C GLU A 54 -1.17 5.16 5.69
N TYR A 55 -1.36 5.09 4.37
CA TYR A 55 -2.28 4.12 3.82
C TYR A 55 -1.81 2.67 3.97
N THR A 56 -0.51 2.43 3.88
CA THR A 56 0.08 1.12 4.16
C THR A 56 -0.30 0.61 5.55
N LYS A 57 -0.26 1.48 6.58
CA LYS A 57 -0.70 1.10 7.94
C LYS A 57 -2.19 0.79 8.00
N ILE A 58 -3.03 1.57 7.32
CA ILE A 58 -4.48 1.35 7.27
C ILE A 58 -4.77 -0.01 6.64
N HIS A 59 -4.16 -0.30 5.49
CA HIS A 59 -4.28 -1.57 4.79
C HIS A 59 -3.89 -2.75 5.69
N PHE A 60 -2.71 -2.71 6.31
CA PHE A 60 -2.28 -3.76 7.25
C PHE A 60 -3.23 -3.93 8.43
N ALA A 61 -3.78 -2.85 8.97
CA ALA A 61 -4.76 -2.94 10.05
C ALA A 61 -6.05 -3.65 9.62
N VAL A 62 -6.48 -3.49 8.35
CA VAL A 62 -7.62 -4.23 7.80
C VAL A 62 -7.30 -5.71 7.72
N GLU A 63 -6.18 -6.08 7.10
CA GLU A 63 -5.80 -7.48 6.94
C GLU A 63 -5.56 -8.17 8.28
N GLU A 64 -4.87 -7.53 9.22
CA GLU A 64 -4.66 -8.05 10.57
C GLU A 64 -5.97 -8.22 11.34
N SER A 65 -6.97 -7.39 11.06
CA SER A 65 -8.31 -7.56 11.63
C SER A 65 -9.02 -8.77 11.01
N LEU A 66 -8.94 -8.94 9.69
CA LEU A 66 -9.51 -10.11 9.01
C LEU A 66 -8.82 -11.40 9.47
N MET A 67 -7.49 -11.43 9.53
CA MET A 67 -6.72 -12.57 10.01
C MET A 67 -7.16 -13.01 11.42
N ARG A 68 -7.39 -12.06 12.33
CA ARG A 68 -7.90 -12.36 13.67
C ARG A 68 -9.34 -12.85 13.67
N ILE A 69 -10.21 -12.27 12.86
CA ILE A 69 -11.63 -12.65 12.75
C ILE A 69 -11.77 -14.10 12.24
N PHE A 70 -10.99 -14.48 11.23
CA PHE A 70 -11.02 -15.81 10.65
C PHE A 70 -10.14 -16.83 11.40
N GLY A 71 -9.32 -16.38 12.36
CA GLY A 71 -8.42 -17.25 13.11
C GLY A 71 -7.27 -17.79 12.26
N TYR A 72 -6.67 -16.94 11.41
CA TYR A 72 -5.56 -17.33 10.54
C TYR A 72 -4.35 -17.80 11.36
N PRO A 73 -3.87 -19.06 11.18
CA PRO A 73 -2.84 -19.64 12.04
C PRO A 73 -1.49 -18.91 12.02
N ASP A 74 -1.13 -18.31 10.89
CA ASP A 74 0.17 -17.65 10.68
C ASP A 74 0.12 -16.12 10.93
N TYR A 75 -0.91 -15.63 11.62
CA TYR A 75 -1.11 -14.21 11.93
C TYR A 75 0.14 -13.51 12.49
N GLU A 76 0.77 -14.08 13.52
CA GLU A 76 1.93 -13.44 14.17
C GLU A 76 3.12 -13.30 13.21
N ARG A 77 3.34 -14.31 12.34
CA ARG A 77 4.39 -14.24 11.32
C ARG A 77 4.12 -13.12 10.33
N HIS A 78 2.87 -13.03 9.86
CA HIS A 78 2.45 -12.04 8.88
C HIS A 78 2.54 -10.60 9.46
N LYS A 79 2.04 -10.40 10.68
CA LYS A 79 2.16 -9.12 11.40
C LYS A 79 3.60 -8.66 11.60
N MET A 80 4.54 -9.58 11.86
CA MET A 80 5.96 -9.21 11.96
C MET A 80 6.52 -8.66 10.63
N GLN A 81 6.03 -9.14 9.48
CA GLN A 81 6.40 -8.59 8.17
C GLN A 81 5.87 -7.15 8.02
N HIS A 82 4.60 -6.91 8.35
CA HIS A 82 3.99 -5.59 8.35
C HIS A 82 4.75 -4.60 9.22
N GLU A 83 5.00 -4.96 10.48
CA GLU A 83 5.74 -4.09 11.39
C GLU A 83 7.17 -3.84 10.89
N GLY A 84 7.78 -4.81 10.22
CA GLY A 84 9.08 -4.66 9.57
C GLY A 84 9.09 -3.56 8.54
N LEU A 85 8.12 -3.57 7.61
CA LEU A 85 8.00 -2.53 6.60
C LEU A 85 7.68 -1.17 7.22
N VAL A 86 6.71 -1.10 8.15
CA VAL A 86 6.35 0.17 8.80
C VAL A 86 7.54 0.77 9.52
N ARG A 87 8.35 -0.03 10.23
CA ARG A 87 9.60 0.44 10.85
C ARG A 87 10.57 1.01 9.82
N ASN A 88 10.77 0.32 8.70
CA ASN A 88 11.65 0.79 7.62
C ASN A 88 11.17 2.13 7.04
N MET A 89 9.87 2.27 6.76
CA MET A 89 9.30 3.52 6.24
C MET A 89 9.45 4.68 7.23
N LEU A 90 9.24 4.44 8.53
CA LEU A 90 9.44 5.45 9.56
C LEU A 90 10.91 5.87 9.70
N GLU A 91 11.85 4.94 9.57
CA GLU A 91 13.28 5.24 9.59
C GLU A 91 13.68 6.11 8.39
N VAL A 92 13.19 5.76 7.21
CA VAL A 92 13.37 6.55 5.98
C VAL A 92 12.81 7.96 6.16
N GLN A 93 11.58 8.10 6.65
CA GLN A 93 10.96 9.41 6.90
C GLN A 93 11.78 10.25 7.87
N ARG A 94 12.27 9.65 8.97
CA ARG A 94 13.14 10.35 9.93
C ARG A 94 14.44 10.81 9.27
N ARG A 95 15.10 9.95 8.50
CA ARG A 95 16.34 10.30 7.79
C ARG A 95 16.12 11.48 6.85
N LEU A 96 15.05 11.42 6.04
CA LEU A 96 14.71 12.48 5.09
C LEU A 96 14.34 13.81 5.76
N ALA A 97 13.82 13.77 6.99
CA ALA A 97 13.53 14.95 7.79
C ALA A 97 14.77 15.56 8.45
N LEU A 98 15.74 14.73 8.87
CA LEU A 98 17.00 15.19 9.50
C LEU A 98 18.01 15.69 8.46
N GLU A 99 18.11 15.01 7.33
CA GLU A 99 19.04 15.32 6.25
C GLU A 99 18.28 16.03 5.12
N GLN A 100 18.19 17.36 5.21
CA GLN A 100 17.40 18.18 4.28
C GLN A 100 17.77 17.99 2.80
N GLU A 101 18.99 17.52 2.51
CA GLU A 101 19.47 17.27 1.15
C GLU A 101 19.39 15.79 0.71
N ALA A 102 19.09 14.84 1.62
CA ALA A 102 19.07 13.41 1.28
C ALA A 102 17.89 13.08 0.36
N PRO A 103 18.10 12.56 -0.87
CA PRO A 103 17.02 12.31 -1.81
C PRO A 103 16.21 11.05 -1.44
N ILE A 104 14.97 10.96 -1.94
CA ILE A 104 14.31 9.66 -2.12
C ILE A 104 15.02 8.98 -3.29
N ASP A 105 15.87 8.01 -2.98
CA ASP A 105 16.68 7.34 -3.98
C ASP A 105 15.96 6.16 -4.66
N GLU A 106 16.49 5.75 -5.80
CA GLU A 106 15.98 4.63 -6.58
C GLU A 106 16.05 3.29 -5.81
N GLY A 107 17.00 3.17 -4.87
CA GLY A 107 17.14 1.99 -4.01
C GLY A 107 15.94 1.79 -3.11
N LEU A 108 15.48 2.87 -2.46
CA LEU A 108 14.26 2.89 -1.66
C LEU A 108 13.03 2.54 -2.51
N MET A 109 12.88 3.17 -3.68
CA MET A 109 11.72 2.89 -4.54
C MET A 109 11.67 1.44 -5.02
N ARG A 110 12.82 0.87 -5.41
CA ARG A 110 12.92 -0.56 -5.73
C ARG A 110 12.63 -1.44 -4.53
N HIS A 111 13.08 -1.06 -3.33
CA HIS A 111 12.78 -1.82 -2.12
C HIS A 111 11.28 -1.87 -1.83
N LEU A 112 10.59 -0.72 -1.86
CA LEU A 112 9.14 -0.65 -1.64
C LEU A 112 8.37 -1.44 -2.69
N LYS A 113 8.75 -1.32 -3.97
CA LYS A 113 8.16 -2.10 -5.06
C LYS A 113 8.32 -3.61 -4.85
N HIS A 114 9.54 -4.08 -4.61
CA HIS A 114 9.78 -5.51 -4.43
C HIS A 114 9.05 -6.03 -3.19
N TRP A 115 9.12 -5.31 -2.08
CA TRP A 115 8.42 -5.70 -0.87
C TRP A 115 6.92 -5.85 -1.13
N LEU A 116 6.26 -4.87 -1.75
CA LEU A 116 4.82 -4.91 -2.01
C LEU A 116 4.46 -6.10 -2.90
N LEU A 117 5.16 -6.27 -4.03
CA LEU A 117 4.85 -7.34 -4.98
C LEU A 117 5.09 -8.73 -4.38
N ASP A 118 6.22 -8.93 -3.70
CA ASP A 118 6.55 -10.22 -3.09
C ASP A 118 5.61 -10.54 -1.93
N HIS A 119 5.22 -9.54 -1.13
CA HIS A 119 4.28 -9.72 -0.03
C HIS A 119 2.90 -10.15 -0.55
N ILE A 120 2.36 -9.41 -1.53
CA ILE A 120 1.08 -9.75 -2.17
C ILE A 120 1.14 -11.15 -2.78
N LEU A 121 2.16 -11.45 -3.59
CA LEU A 121 2.23 -12.71 -4.34
C LEU A 121 2.50 -13.95 -3.46
N GLN A 122 2.95 -13.75 -2.23
CA GLN A 122 3.31 -14.85 -1.33
C GLN A 122 2.44 -14.83 -0.07
N SER A 123 2.62 -13.83 0.79
CA SER A 123 2.04 -13.79 2.13
C SER A 123 0.53 -13.53 2.10
N ASP A 124 0.06 -12.67 1.20
CA ASP A 124 -1.37 -12.29 1.15
C ASP A 124 -2.19 -13.38 0.47
N GLN A 125 -1.59 -14.05 -0.51
CA GLN A 125 -2.15 -15.26 -1.12
C GLN A 125 -2.35 -16.38 -0.09
N ASP A 126 -1.50 -16.50 0.94
CA ASP A 126 -1.64 -17.53 1.98
C ASP A 126 -2.90 -17.31 2.82
N TYR A 127 -3.09 -16.10 3.37
CA TYR A 127 -4.29 -15.83 4.17
C TYR A 127 -5.54 -15.87 3.30
N SER A 128 -5.45 -15.43 2.04
CA SER A 128 -6.61 -15.42 1.15
C SER A 128 -7.12 -16.83 0.89
N ARG A 129 -6.23 -17.77 0.57
CA ARG A 129 -6.60 -19.20 0.43
C ARG A 129 -7.31 -19.71 1.69
N PHE A 130 -6.83 -19.32 2.86
CA PHE A 130 -7.44 -19.69 4.13
C PHE A 130 -8.85 -19.08 4.30
N PHE A 131 -9.03 -17.79 4.02
CA PHE A 131 -10.33 -17.12 4.12
C PHE A 131 -11.36 -17.68 3.13
N LEU A 132 -10.95 -17.92 1.88
CA LEU A 132 -11.82 -18.48 0.86
C LEU A 132 -12.25 -19.92 1.20
N ALA A 133 -11.33 -20.73 1.75
CA ALA A 133 -11.66 -22.06 2.26
C ALA A 133 -12.63 -22.01 3.46
N ALA A 134 -12.56 -20.95 4.27
CA ALA A 134 -13.48 -20.69 5.38
C ALA A 134 -14.83 -20.07 4.96
N GLY A 135 -15.05 -19.86 3.65
CA GLY A 135 -16.33 -19.37 3.12
C GLY A 135 -16.45 -17.84 3.04
N ALA A 136 -15.35 -17.09 3.10
CA ALA A 136 -15.36 -15.67 2.76
C ALA A 136 -15.84 -15.50 1.31
N LEU A 137 -17.00 -14.84 1.11
CA LEU A 137 -17.58 -14.68 -0.21
C LEU A 137 -16.72 -13.73 -1.08
N SER A 138 -16.34 -14.21 -2.26
CA SER A 138 -15.45 -13.55 -3.23
C SER A 138 -16.11 -12.47 -4.10
N ARG A 139 -17.24 -11.88 -3.67
CA ARG A 139 -17.91 -10.86 -4.48
C ARG A 139 -18.83 -9.97 -3.67
N HIS A 140 -18.52 -8.69 -3.58
CA HIS A 140 -19.45 -7.67 -3.08
C HIS A 140 -20.06 -6.91 -4.27
N GLN A 141 -21.40 -6.83 -4.32
CA GLN A 141 -22.12 -6.04 -5.33
C GLN A 141 -22.05 -4.51 -5.07
N LYS A 142 -21.43 -4.09 -3.97
CA LYS A 142 -21.29 -2.68 -3.58
C LYS A 142 -19.84 -2.23 -3.82
N PRO A 143 -19.62 -0.95 -4.21
CA PRO A 143 -18.27 -0.42 -4.38
C PRO A 143 -17.48 -0.59 -3.08
N SER A 144 -16.20 -0.96 -3.22
CA SER A 144 -15.26 -1.05 -2.09
C SER A 144 -15.29 0.24 -1.27
N TRP A 145 -15.30 0.10 0.05
CA TRP A 145 -15.33 1.28 0.94
C TRP A 145 -14.00 2.02 0.86
N SER A 146 -12.88 1.31 0.63
CA SER A 146 -11.58 1.94 0.44
C SER A 146 -11.56 2.79 -0.82
N THR A 147 -12.14 2.34 -1.95
CA THR A 147 -12.28 3.17 -3.16
C THR A 147 -13.04 4.47 -2.87
N ARG A 148 -14.14 4.40 -2.11
CA ARG A 148 -14.91 5.61 -1.75
C ARG A 148 -14.13 6.54 -0.84
N MET A 149 -13.44 5.98 0.16
CA MET A 149 -12.56 6.75 1.04
C MET A 149 -11.43 7.41 0.25
N TRP A 150 -10.87 6.68 -0.71
CA TRP A 150 -9.82 7.17 -1.59
C TRP A 150 -10.25 8.30 -2.48
N ASP A 151 -11.40 8.16 -3.14
CA ASP A 151 -12.01 9.24 -3.90
C ASP A 151 -12.15 10.47 -3.01
N HIS A 152 -12.61 10.33 -1.76
CA HIS A 152 -12.73 11.47 -0.86
C HIS A 152 -11.40 12.09 -0.40
N LEU A 153 -10.35 11.29 -0.19
CA LEU A 153 -9.02 11.78 0.21
C LEU A 153 -8.26 12.42 -0.96
N TYR A 154 -8.41 11.92 -2.18
CA TYR A 154 -7.74 12.43 -3.38
C TYR A 154 -8.50 13.56 -4.09
N PHE A 155 -9.84 13.52 -4.15
CA PHE A 155 -10.62 14.53 -4.89
C PHE A 155 -10.78 15.85 -4.11
N CYS A 156 -10.45 15.88 -2.81
CA CYS A 156 -10.44 17.12 -2.03
C CYS A 156 -9.20 17.99 -2.31
N GLY A 157 -8.10 17.39 -2.80
CA GLY A 157 -6.85 18.12 -3.07
C GLY A 157 -6.82 18.93 -4.37
N SER A 158 -7.67 18.60 -5.35
CA SER A 158 -7.65 19.20 -6.69
C SER A 158 -8.65 20.35 -6.91
N LYS A 159 -9.50 20.65 -5.93
CA LYS A 159 -10.56 21.68 -6.04
C LYS A 159 -10.44 22.86 -5.06
N CYS A 160 -9.31 23.02 -4.38
CA CYS A 160 -9.05 24.19 -3.52
C CYS A 160 -8.23 25.30 -4.18
N TRP A 161 -8.01 25.24 -5.50
CA TRP A 161 -7.33 26.30 -6.25
C TRP A 161 -8.28 26.85 -7.33
N SER A 162 -9.15 27.77 -6.91
CA SER A 162 -9.79 28.78 -7.75
C SER A 162 -10.01 30.05 -6.94
#